data_AF-A0A9X9L9E2-F1
#
_entry.id   AF-A0A9X9L9E2-F1
#
_cell.length_a   1.000
_cell.length_b   1.000
_cell.length_c   1.000
_cell.angle_alpha   90.00
_cell.angle_beta   90.00
_cell.angle_gamma   90.00
#
_symmetry.space_group_name_H-M   'P 1'
#
loop_
_entity.id
_entity.type
_entity.pdbx_description
1 polymer ?
#
loop_
_entity_poly.entity_id
_entity_poly.type
_entity_poly.pdbx_seq_one_letter_code
_entity_poly.pdbx_strand_id
1 'polypeptide(L)' 'MLGRPNGDDGIKGIVIDLDHSVSLNDDQKKVDSHLLTGTMKFTVLEMLVHAIRHSSKIQCTYRHYLESFFYVFLVGCI' A
#
# COMPACT_ATOMS: atom_id res chain seq x y z
N MET A 1 2.64 14.54 -2.37
CA MET A 1 3.56 15.69 -2.17
C MET A 1 3.21 16.31 -0.82
N LEU A 2 4.04 16.16 0.21
CA LEU A 2 3.79 16.78 1.53
C LEU A 2 3.96 18.29 1.41
N GLY A 3 2.89 19.05 1.67
CA GLY A 3 2.92 20.50 1.71
C GLY A 3 3.58 21.00 3.00
N ARG A 4 4.38 22.07 2.89
CA ARG A 4 5.00 22.72 4.06
C ARG A 4 3.92 23.21 5.03
N PRO A 5 4.01 22.90 6.33
CA PRO A 5 3.06 23.42 7.32
C PRO A 5 3.38 24.91 7.58
N ASN A 6 2.38 25.77 7.44
CA ASN A 6 2.44 27.11 8.00
C ASN A 6 2.27 26.97 9.52
N GLY A 7 3.09 27.70 10.27
CA GLY A 7 3.32 27.51 11.70
C GLY A 7 2.05 27.30 12.51
N ASP A 8 2.11 26.27 13.34
CA ASP A 8 1.15 25.83 14.38
C ASP A 8 0.10 24.78 14.00
N ASP A 9 -0.02 24.44 12.72
CA ASP A 9 -0.69 23.20 12.31
C ASP A 9 0.36 22.09 12.16
N GLY A 10 0.27 21.04 12.97
CA GLY A 10 1.12 19.85 12.86
C GLY A 10 1.18 19.27 11.43
N ILE A 11 2.12 18.38 11.16
CA ILE A 11 2.32 17.78 9.82
C ILE A 11 1.00 17.14 9.34
N LYS A 12 0.32 17.80 8.40
CA LYS A 12 -0.91 17.30 7.76
C LYS A 12 -0.56 16.67 6.41
N GLY A 13 -0.71 15.35 6.32
CA GLY A 13 -0.59 14.58 5.07
C GLY A 13 -1.96 14.17 4.53
N ILE A 14 -2.07 14.07 3.21
CA ILE A 14 -3.25 13.51 2.53
C ILE A 14 -2.80 12.27 1.76
N VAL A 15 -3.53 11.15 1.93
CA VAL A 15 -3.35 9.95 1.12
C VAL A 15 -4.01 10.20 -0.24
N ILE A 16 -3.24 10.00 -1.30
CA ILE A 16 -3.67 10.17 -2.70
C ILE A 16 -3.43 8.86 -3.45
N ASP A 17 -3.86 8.79 -4.71
CA ASP A 17 -3.61 7.63 -5.60
C ASP A 17 -4.32 6.35 -5.11
N LEU A 18 -5.65 6.39 -5.12
CA LEU A 18 -6.53 5.29 -4.67
C LEU A 18 -7.12 4.47 -5.83
N ASP A 19 -6.64 4.69 -7.06
CA ASP A 19 -7.07 4.00 -8.28
C ASP A 19 -6.79 2.48 -8.23
N HIS A 20 -5.73 2.09 -7.52
CA HIS A 20 -5.36 0.70 -7.26
C HIS A 20 -5.89 0.16 -5.91
N SER A 21 -6.71 0.93 -5.19
CA SER A 21 -7.28 0.47 -3.91
C SER A 21 -8.39 -0.55 -4.11
N VAL A 22 -8.48 -1.50 -3.18
CA VAL A 22 -9.48 -2.59 -3.20
C VAL A 22 -10.38 -2.47 -1.98
N SER A 23 -11.70 -2.54 -2.21
CA SER A 23 -12.69 -2.64 -1.14
C SER A 23 -12.55 -3.97 -0.40
N LEU A 24 -12.44 -3.92 0.93
CA LEU A 24 -12.31 -5.10 1.79
C LEU A 24 -13.66 -5.72 2.19
N ASN A 25 -14.77 -5.06 1.90
CA ASN A 25 -16.13 -5.52 2.25
C ASN A 25 -16.73 -6.50 1.23
N ASP A 26 -16.09 -6.68 0.08
CA ASP A 26 -16.51 -7.70 -0.88
C ASP A 26 -15.83 -9.04 -0.50
N ASP A 27 -16.60 -9.94 0.11
CA ASP A 27 -16.21 -11.31 0.51
C ASP A 27 -15.59 -12.16 -0.62
N GLN A 28 -15.56 -11.65 -1.85
CA GLN A 28 -15.36 -12.46 -3.05
C GLN A 28 -14.19 -12.03 -3.94
N LYS A 29 -13.42 -11.00 -3.60
CA LYS A 29 -12.25 -10.64 -4.40
C LYS A 29 -10.97 -11.17 -3.77
N LYS A 30 -10.73 -12.47 -3.97
CA LYS A 30 -9.35 -12.94 -4.16
C LYS A 30 -8.80 -12.08 -5.30
N VAL A 31 -7.79 -11.29 -5.00
CA VAL A 31 -7.12 -10.47 -6.02
C VAL A 31 -6.50 -11.48 -6.99
N ASP A 32 -7.16 -11.71 -8.12
CA ASP A 32 -6.65 -12.56 -9.20
C ASP A 32 -5.36 -11.91 -9.65
N SER A 33 -4.23 -12.45 -9.14
CA SER A 33 -2.85 -12.08 -9.46
C SER A 33 -2.75 -10.69 -10.11
N HIS A 34 -3.27 -9.64 -9.44
CA HIS A 34 -3.08 -8.30 -9.95
C HIS A 34 -1.57 -8.22 -10.10
N LEU A 35 -1.12 -7.88 -11.31
CA LEU A 35 0.28 -7.58 -11.61
C LEU A 35 0.87 -6.95 -10.36
N LEU A 36 2.10 -7.30 -9.97
CA LEU A 36 2.84 -6.56 -8.96
C LEU A 36 2.78 -5.05 -9.32
N THR A 37 1.79 -4.34 -8.80
CA THR A 37 1.40 -2.98 -9.23
C THR A 37 1.77 -2.05 -8.10
N GLY A 38 2.13 -0.82 -8.46
CA GLY A 38 2.68 0.15 -7.53
C GLY A 38 4.21 0.10 -7.50
N THR A 39 4.79 0.81 -6.53
CA THR A 39 6.24 0.97 -6.44
C THR A 39 6.85 -0.21 -5.67
N MET A 40 7.73 -0.98 -6.31
CA MET A 40 8.34 -2.19 -5.74
C MET A 40 8.97 -1.96 -4.34
N LYS A 41 9.58 -0.79 -4.11
CA LYS A 41 10.21 -0.43 -2.83
C LYS A 41 9.20 -0.36 -1.66
N PHE A 42 7.94 -0.06 -1.94
CA PHE A 42 6.87 0.06 -0.95
C PHE A 42 5.86 -1.09 -1.03
N THR A 43 6.18 -2.11 -1.84
CA THR A 43 5.33 -3.29 -1.98
C THR A 43 5.49 -4.20 -0.77
N VAL A 44 4.37 -4.74 -0.31
CA VAL A 44 4.29 -5.67 0.81
C VAL A 44 5.09 -6.94 0.51
N LEU A 45 5.86 -7.42 1.50
CA LEU A 45 6.76 -8.56 1.32
C LEU A 45 6.02 -9.82 0.87
N GLU A 46 4.83 -10.05 1.41
CA GLU A 46 3.97 -11.18 1.08
C GLU A 46 3.58 -11.18 -0.42
N MET A 47 3.30 -10.00 -0.98
CA MET A 47 3.04 -9.86 -2.42
C MET A 47 4.27 -10.14 -3.28
N LEU A 48 5.45 -9.70 -2.84
CA LEU A 48 6.70 -9.94 -3.55
C LEU A 48 7.08 -11.43 -3.55
N VAL A 49 6.99 -12.10 -2.40
CA VAL A 49 7.26 -13.53 -2.27
C VAL A 49 6.30 -14.34 -3.13
N HIS A 50 5.04 -13.95 -3.17
CA HIS A 50 4.02 -14.63 -3.97
C HIS A 50 4.23 -14.43 -5.47
N ALA A 51 4.66 -13.24 -5.89
CA ALA A 51 5.03 -12.97 -7.29
C ALA A 51 6.20 -13.86 -7.75
N ILE A 52 7.20 -14.07 -6.88
CA ILE A 52 8.32 -14.99 -7.15
C ILE A 52 7.85 -16.45 -7.22
N ARG A 53 6.87 -16.83 -6.40
CA ARG A 53 6.39 -18.22 -6.29
C ARG A 53 5.32 -18.60 -7.32
N HIS A 54 4.95 -17.72 -8.25
CA HIS A 54 3.91 -17.93 -9.27
C HIS A 54 2.59 -18.47 -8.71
N SER A 55 2.24 -18.12 -7.47
CA SER A 55 0.98 -18.55 -6.87
C SER A 55 -0.16 -17.64 -7.35
N SER A 56 -1.37 -18.17 -7.43
CA SER A 56 -2.44 -17.53 -8.22
C SER A 56 -3.23 -16.47 -7.45
N LYS A 57 -3.28 -16.51 -6.11
CA LYS A 57 -4.19 -15.63 -5.34
C LYS A 57 -3.63 -15.26 -3.96
N ILE A 58 -3.59 -13.96 -3.65
CA ILE A 58 -3.40 -13.43 -2.29
C ILE A 58 -4.69 -12.71 -1.90
N GLN A 59 -5.11 -12.91 -0.66
CA GLN A 59 -6.17 -12.09 -0.08
C GLN A 59 -5.57 -10.77 0.38
N CYS A 60 -5.98 -9.66 -0.24
CA CYS A 60 -5.54 -8.35 0.22
C CYS A 60 -6.28 -7.99 1.52
N THR A 61 -5.55 -7.50 2.52
CA THR A 61 -6.10 -7.14 3.84
C THR A 61 -5.62 -5.76 4.23
N TYR A 62 -6.26 -5.14 5.22
CA TYR A 62 -5.82 -3.85 5.76
C TYR A 62 -4.34 -3.86 6.23
N ARG A 63 -3.85 -5.03 6.70
CA ARG A 63 -2.45 -5.22 7.11
C ARG A 63 -1.45 -4.90 5.99
N HIS A 64 -1.81 -5.23 4.76
CA HIS A 64 -0.97 -4.96 3.59
C HIS A 64 -0.84 -3.46 3.32
N TYR A 65 -1.95 -2.71 3.42
CA TYR A 65 -1.91 -1.26 3.28
C TYR A 65 -1.08 -0.60 4.39
N LEU A 66 -1.19 -1.07 5.65
CA LEU A 66 -0.37 -0.58 6.75
C LEU A 66 1.12 -0.84 6.56
N GLU A 67 1.50 -2.02 6.05
CA GLU A 67 2.91 -2.36 5.79
C GLU A 67 3.51 -1.44 4.72
N SER A 68 2.79 -1.24 3.61
CA SER A 68 3.21 -0.30 2.56
C SER A 68 3.31 1.15 3.07
N PHE A 69 2.34 1.58 3.90
CA PHE A 69 2.36 2.90 4.53
C PHE A 69 3.56 3.05 5.48
N PHE A 70 3.89 2.01 6.24
CA PHE A 70 5.03 2.02 7.14
C PHE A 70 6.34 2.23 6.37
N TYR A 71 6.50 1.61 5.21
CA TYR A 71 7.68 1.85 4.36
C TYR A 71 7.76 3.29 3.85
N VAL A 72 6.63 3.91 3.48
CA VAL A 72 6.59 5.33 3.11
C VAL A 72 6.95 6.21 4.32
N PHE A 73 6.42 5.88 5.50
CA PHE A 73 6.73 6.58 6.75
C PHE A 73 8.23 6.52 7.07
N LEU A 74 8.85 5.33 7.00
CA LEU A 74 10.29 5.16 7.23
C LEU A 74 11.15 6.00 6.29
N VAL A 75 10.76 6.16 5.02
CA VAL A 75 11.54 6.90 4.03
C VAL A 75 11.28 8.41 4.07
N GLY A 76 10.07 8.81 4.44
CA GLY A 76 9.63 10.20 4.39
C GLY A 76 9.65 10.94 5.73
N CYS A 77 9.68 10.23 6.84
CA CYS A 77 9.49 10.81 8.18
C CYS A 77 10.59 10.47 9.19
N ILE A 78 11.44 9.48 8.91
CA ILE A 78 12.63 9.13 9.73
C ILE A 78 13.88 9.49 8.92
#